data_AF-T1HEC3-F1
#
_entry.id   AF-T1HEC3-F1
#
_cell.length_a   1.000
_cell.length_b   1.000
_cell.length_c   1.000
_cell.angle_alpha   90.00
_cell.angle_beta   90.00
_cell.angle_gamma   90.00
#
_symmetry.space_group_name_H-M   'P 1'
#
loop_
_entity.id
_entity.type
_entity.pdbx_description
1 polymer ?
#
loop_
_entity_poly.entity_id
_entity_poly.type
_entity_poly.pdbx_seq_one_letter_code
_entity_poly.pdbx_strand_id
1 'polypeptide(L)'
;MPMTSNSNSSGSSSDSMRKLIGSRGASPALPRSRGSEDEPLFKTNSKKILVVLNSFNDVLSNSSDWKHDPYNQEDNINVVVRVRPLNPREMKYNDGSVVEFPGNGQILLTGLNDVPGLKGTKTKQFSYNVVFEPGATQEDVLQYSGITRLIEMAVDGFSATAFCYGQTGSGKTHTLTGPPSLFNGKKVDINSEDHGLIFRAFLYLFKVLQDKSNVNFILKASFLEIYNEK
;
A
#
# COMPACT_ATOMS: atom_id res chain seq x y z
N MET A 1 82.82 1.08 20.90
CA MET A 1 82.84 2.57 20.93
C MET A 1 81.52 3.10 20.36
N PRO A 2 81.03 4.27 20.81
CA PRO A 2 79.62 4.72 20.74
C PRO A 2 79.44 5.95 19.79
N MET A 3 78.40 6.81 19.74
CA MET A 3 77.42 7.35 20.72
C MET A 3 76.13 7.93 20.08
N THR A 4 74.95 7.59 20.64
CA THR A 4 73.78 8.49 20.96
C THR A 4 73.02 9.27 19.86
N SER A 5 71.79 9.81 20.02
CA SER A 5 70.74 9.89 21.08
C SER A 5 69.32 9.94 20.42
N ASN A 6 68.13 9.78 21.03
CA ASN A 6 67.60 9.50 22.40
C ASN A 6 66.84 10.66 23.13
N SER A 7 65.53 10.81 22.89
CA SER A 7 64.52 11.49 23.76
C SER A 7 63.11 10.92 23.47
N ASN A 8 62.42 10.21 24.38
CA ASN A 8 61.56 10.68 25.51
C ASN A 8 60.30 11.48 25.06
N SER A 9 59.07 11.30 25.61
CA SER A 9 58.62 10.58 26.82
C SER A 9 57.09 10.27 26.86
N SER A 10 56.73 9.26 27.67
CA SER A 10 55.46 8.92 28.37
C SER A 10 54.24 9.87 28.38
N GLY A 11 53.02 9.28 28.44
CA GLY A 11 51.84 9.92 29.06
C GLY A 11 50.53 9.15 28.88
N SER A 12 49.86 8.74 29.97
CA SER A 12 48.57 8.01 29.97
C SER A 12 47.44 8.81 30.63
N SER A 13 46.22 8.67 30.11
CA SER A 13 44.92 8.82 30.79
C SER A 13 44.59 10.11 31.56
N SER A 14 43.71 10.95 31.01
CA SER A 14 42.53 11.49 31.74
C SER A 14 41.51 12.22 30.85
N ASP A 15 40.27 11.76 30.95
CA ASP A 15 38.99 12.49 31.11
C ASP A 15 38.54 13.75 30.29
N SER A 16 37.22 13.75 30.05
CA SER A 16 36.29 14.90 30.05
C SER A 16 36.13 15.89 28.87
N MET A 17 35.05 15.62 28.11
CA MET A 17 33.88 16.49 27.88
C MET A 17 33.90 17.74 26.94
N ARG A 18 32.89 17.70 26.03
CA ARG A 18 32.02 18.79 25.49
C ARG A 18 32.46 19.63 24.26
N LYS A 19 31.80 19.27 23.14
CA LYS A 19 30.84 20.09 22.35
C LYS A 19 31.40 21.19 21.41
N LEU A 20 31.10 21.10 20.10
CA LEU A 20 30.31 22.07 19.29
C LEU A 20 30.40 21.81 17.75
N ILE A 21 29.23 21.58 17.12
CA ILE A 21 28.68 22.13 15.85
C ILE A 21 29.53 22.22 14.55
N GLY A 22 28.95 21.75 13.43
CA GLY A 22 29.26 22.16 12.03
C GLY A 22 29.97 21.07 11.21
N SER A 23 29.59 20.72 9.97
CA SER A 23 28.98 21.51 8.87
C SER A 23 28.10 20.59 8.00
N ARG A 24 26.84 20.94 7.68
CA ARG A 24 26.43 21.73 6.50
C ARG A 24 27.00 21.25 5.15
N GLY A 25 26.43 20.18 4.61
CA GLY A 25 26.38 19.95 3.16
C GLY A 25 25.07 20.51 2.60
N ALA A 26 25.14 21.49 1.71
CA ALA A 26 23.96 22.09 1.07
C ALA A 26 23.79 21.53 -0.36
N SER A 27 22.55 21.23 -0.73
CA SER A 27 22.15 20.98 -2.13
C SER A 27 21.35 22.17 -2.67
N PRO A 28 21.37 22.44 -3.99
CA PRO A 28 21.04 23.77 -4.50
C PRO A 28 19.54 24.09 -4.47
N ALA A 29 19.21 25.35 -4.22
CA ALA A 29 17.86 25.86 -4.34
C ALA A 29 17.48 26.09 -5.82
N LEU A 30 16.29 25.62 -6.22
CA LEU A 30 15.67 25.98 -7.50
C LEU A 30 14.94 27.33 -7.40
N PRO A 31 14.88 28.12 -8.48
CA PRO A 31 14.35 29.48 -8.43
C PRO A 31 12.83 29.53 -8.27
N ARG A 32 12.34 30.44 -7.41
CA ARG A 32 10.91 30.76 -7.27
C ARG A 32 10.45 31.65 -8.43
N SER A 33 9.61 31.13 -9.33
CA SER A 33 8.73 31.97 -10.15
C SER A 33 7.46 32.32 -9.38
N ARG A 34 7.03 33.59 -9.45
CA ARG A 34 5.70 34.03 -8.98
C ARG A 34 4.72 33.95 -10.15
N GLY A 35 3.50 33.49 -9.87
CA GLY A 35 2.31 33.89 -10.64
C GLY A 35 1.75 32.88 -11.63
N SER A 36 0.92 31.97 -11.13
CA SER A 36 -0.48 31.84 -11.57
C SER A 36 -1.25 31.08 -10.48
N GLU A 37 -2.54 31.33 -10.34
CA GLU A 37 -3.39 30.50 -9.49
C GLU A 37 -3.55 29.14 -10.18
N ASP A 38 -3.12 28.06 -9.53
CA ASP A 38 -3.29 26.71 -10.06
C ASP A 38 -4.79 26.35 -10.06
N GLU A 39 -5.42 26.49 -11.23
CA GLU A 39 -6.76 25.99 -11.51
C GLU A 39 -6.83 24.50 -11.12
N PRO A 40 -7.76 24.07 -10.25
CA PRO A 40 -7.79 22.70 -9.79
C PRO A 40 -7.97 21.74 -10.97
N LEU A 41 -7.09 20.74 -11.03
CA LEU A 41 -6.96 19.73 -12.10
C LEU A 41 -8.26 18.93 -12.41
N PHE A 42 -9.32 19.16 -11.61
CA PHE A 42 -10.64 18.55 -11.72
C PHE A 42 -11.81 19.54 -11.95
N LYS A 43 -11.60 20.74 -12.50
CA LYS A 43 -12.68 21.43 -13.26
C LYS A 43 -12.91 20.75 -14.63
N THR A 44 -13.29 19.49 -14.60
CA THR A 44 -13.52 18.70 -15.81
C THR A 44 -15.01 18.61 -16.13
N ASN A 45 -15.38 19.11 -17.32
CA ASN A 45 -16.73 19.04 -17.88
C ASN A 45 -17.39 17.67 -17.63
N SER A 46 -18.65 17.68 -17.17
CA SER A 46 -19.48 16.49 -16.92
C SER A 46 -19.51 15.50 -18.09
N LYS A 47 -19.41 15.99 -19.34
CA LYS A 47 -19.28 15.14 -20.54
C LYS A 47 -18.05 14.22 -20.55
N LYS A 48 -16.90 14.65 -20.00
CA LYS A 48 -15.70 13.80 -19.89
C LYS A 48 -15.88 12.73 -18.81
N ILE A 49 -16.53 13.07 -17.70
CA ILE A 49 -16.91 12.10 -16.66
C ILE A 49 -17.89 11.08 -17.24
N LEU A 50 -18.90 11.48 -18.02
CA LEU A 50 -19.79 10.52 -18.69
C LEU A 50 -19.09 9.59 -19.69
N VAL A 51 -18.13 10.08 -20.48
CA VAL A 51 -17.37 9.20 -21.41
C VAL A 51 -16.54 8.16 -20.63
N VAL A 52 -15.90 8.62 -19.55
CA VAL A 52 -15.21 7.80 -18.56
C VAL A 52 -16.17 6.75 -17.99
N LEU A 53 -17.30 7.14 -17.39
CA LEU A 53 -18.31 6.23 -16.82
C LEU A 53 -18.93 5.27 -17.84
N ASN A 54 -19.14 5.68 -19.08
CA ASN A 54 -19.64 4.80 -20.13
C ASN A 54 -18.63 3.70 -20.49
N SER A 55 -17.34 4.04 -20.65
CA SER A 55 -16.28 3.04 -20.79
C SER A 55 -16.13 2.15 -19.54
N PHE A 56 -16.49 2.65 -18.36
CA PHE A 56 -16.54 1.83 -17.13
C PHE A 56 -17.73 0.90 -17.06
N ASN A 57 -18.90 1.25 -17.61
CA ASN A 57 -20.04 0.35 -17.65
C ASN A 57 -19.75 -0.90 -18.49
N ASP A 58 -18.91 -0.82 -19.52
CA ASP A 58 -18.43 -1.98 -20.28
C ASP A 58 -17.49 -2.87 -19.43
N VAL A 59 -16.68 -2.31 -18.52
CA VAL A 59 -15.86 -3.09 -17.57
C VAL A 59 -16.74 -3.73 -16.48
N LEU A 60 -17.68 -2.96 -15.91
CA LEU A 60 -18.53 -3.33 -14.78
C LEU A 60 -19.70 -4.27 -15.15
N SER A 61 -20.02 -4.41 -16.44
CA SER A 61 -20.99 -5.37 -16.95
C SER A 61 -20.38 -6.76 -17.19
N ASN A 62 -19.05 -6.84 -17.34
CA ASN A 62 -18.31 -8.10 -17.41
C ASN A 62 -18.02 -8.70 -16.02
N SER A 63 -18.20 -7.94 -14.92
CA SER A 63 -18.03 -8.41 -13.53
C SER A 63 -19.38 -8.80 -12.88
N SER A 64 -20.12 -9.71 -13.51
CA SER A 64 -21.54 -10.00 -13.15
C SER A 64 -21.75 -10.79 -11.85
N ASP A 65 -20.69 -11.33 -11.22
CA ASP A 65 -20.76 -12.22 -10.06
C ASP A 65 -20.17 -11.64 -8.76
N TRP A 66 -20.65 -10.47 -8.34
CA TRP A 66 -20.46 -9.99 -6.95
C TRP A 66 -21.38 -10.71 -5.93
N LYS A 67 -21.73 -11.97 -6.18
CA LYS A 67 -22.77 -12.72 -5.45
C LYS A 67 -22.22 -13.73 -4.44
N HIS A 68 -21.48 -13.23 -3.46
CA HIS A 68 -21.65 -13.62 -2.07
C HIS A 68 -20.97 -12.58 -1.21
N ASP A 69 -21.66 -12.01 -0.23
CA ASP A 69 -20.98 -11.36 0.89
C ASP A 69 -20.64 -12.48 1.90
N PRO A 70 -19.37 -12.88 2.10
CA PRO A 70 -19.01 -13.84 3.15
C PRO A 70 -18.98 -13.19 4.55
N TYR A 71 -19.28 -11.89 4.66
CA TYR A 71 -19.12 -11.14 5.88
C TYR A 71 -20.32 -11.34 6.81
N ASN A 72 -20.01 -11.62 8.06
CA ASN A 72 -20.99 -11.45 9.14
C ASN A 72 -21.41 -9.97 9.20
N GLN A 73 -22.71 -9.71 9.39
CA GLN A 73 -23.21 -8.33 9.42
C GLN A 73 -22.85 -7.61 10.73
N GLU A 74 -22.57 -8.35 11.80
CA GLU A 74 -22.28 -7.83 13.14
C GLU A 74 -20.82 -7.39 13.36
N ASP A 75 -19.89 -7.78 12.47
CA ASP A 75 -18.46 -7.51 12.65
C ASP A 75 -18.05 -6.11 12.12
N ASN A 76 -17.69 -5.22 13.04
CA ASN A 76 -17.23 -3.86 12.76
C ASN A 76 -15.76 -3.76 12.31
N ILE A 77 -15.00 -4.85 12.39
CA ILE A 77 -13.58 -4.90 12.02
C ILE A 77 -13.37 -6.13 11.13
N ASN A 78 -12.81 -5.89 9.95
CA ASN A 78 -12.41 -6.93 9.02
C ASN A 78 -10.88 -6.94 8.88
N VAL A 79 -10.26 -8.10 9.07
CA VAL A 79 -8.81 -8.27 8.96
C VAL A 79 -8.50 -9.31 7.89
N VAL A 80 -7.88 -8.84 6.82
CA VAL A 80 -7.45 -9.66 5.68
C VAL A 80 -5.94 -9.60 5.51
N VAL A 81 -5.34 -10.68 5.00
CA VAL A 81 -3.90 -10.74 4.71
C VAL A 81 -3.68 -11.04 3.22
N ARG A 82 -2.72 -10.36 2.61
CA ARG A 82 -2.28 -10.65 1.23
C ARG A 82 -0.82 -11.07 1.22
N VAL A 83 -0.56 -12.27 0.71
CA VAL A 83 0.79 -12.75 0.44
C VAL A 83 1.11 -12.43 -1.02
N ARG A 84 2.22 -11.72 -1.25
CA ARG A 84 2.71 -11.49 -2.62
C ARG A 84 3.47 -12.72 -3.15
N PRO A 85 3.55 -12.94 -4.46
CA PRO A 85 4.48 -13.90 -5.03
C PRO A 85 5.94 -13.53 -4.73
N LEU A 86 6.82 -14.53 -4.80
CA LEU A 86 8.27 -14.35 -4.80
C LEU A 86 8.68 -13.50 -6.00
N ASN A 87 9.58 -12.55 -5.78
CA ASN A 87 10.06 -11.68 -6.83
C ASN A 87 11.18 -12.36 -7.65
N PRO A 88 11.53 -11.86 -8.85
CA PRO A 88 12.54 -12.50 -9.71
C PRO A 88 13.94 -12.64 -9.11
N ARG A 89 14.29 -11.86 -8.07
CA ARG A 89 15.56 -12.02 -7.34
C ARG A 89 15.47 -13.16 -6.34
N GLU A 90 14.38 -13.22 -5.56
CA GLU A 90 14.12 -14.30 -4.59
C GLU A 90 14.09 -15.67 -5.28
N MET A 91 13.36 -15.77 -6.41
CA MET A 91 13.36 -16.98 -7.23
C MET A 91 14.74 -17.34 -7.78
N LYS A 92 15.56 -16.35 -8.16
CA LYS A 92 16.94 -16.57 -8.66
C LYS A 92 17.89 -17.05 -7.55
N TYR A 93 17.68 -16.64 -6.30
CA TYR A 93 18.44 -17.12 -5.15
C TYR A 93 17.89 -18.43 -4.57
N ASN A 94 16.81 -18.98 -5.16
CA ASN A 94 16.13 -20.18 -4.70
C ASN A 94 15.58 -20.04 -3.26
N ASP A 95 15.10 -18.84 -2.93
CA ASP A 95 14.39 -18.57 -1.67
C ASP A 95 13.07 -19.36 -1.66
N GLY A 96 12.81 -20.09 -0.58
CA GLY A 96 11.58 -20.87 -0.41
C GLY A 96 10.41 -20.04 0.15
N SER A 97 9.18 -20.45 -0.17
CA SER A 97 8.02 -20.00 0.61
C SER A 97 8.09 -20.59 2.01
N VAL A 98 7.96 -19.75 3.03
CA VAL A 98 7.82 -20.16 4.44
C VAL A 98 6.35 -20.12 4.91
N VAL A 99 5.42 -19.99 3.95
CA VAL A 99 3.98 -19.91 4.20
C VAL A 99 3.22 -20.96 3.39
N GLU A 100 2.24 -21.58 4.05
CA GLU A 100 1.31 -22.55 3.49
C GLU A 100 -0.14 -22.11 3.77
N PHE A 101 -1.06 -22.54 2.91
CA PHE A 101 -2.45 -22.08 2.88
C PHE A 101 -3.42 -23.28 3.07
N PRO A 102 -3.76 -23.65 4.32
CA PRO A 102 -4.67 -24.76 4.58
C PRO A 102 -6.16 -24.43 4.33
N GLY A 103 -6.47 -23.26 3.77
CA GLY A 103 -7.84 -22.80 3.48
C GLY A 103 -8.52 -22.11 4.68
N ASN A 104 -9.83 -21.81 4.54
CA ASN A 104 -10.68 -21.25 5.60
C ASN A 104 -10.12 -19.98 6.29
N GLY A 105 -9.48 -19.08 5.53
CA GLY A 105 -8.89 -17.86 6.09
C GLY A 105 -7.65 -18.09 6.96
N GLN A 106 -7.02 -19.27 6.88
CA GLN A 106 -5.84 -19.62 7.68
C GLN A 106 -4.54 -19.50 6.87
N ILE A 107 -3.47 -19.10 7.55
CA ILE A 107 -2.10 -19.12 7.03
C ILE A 107 -1.19 -19.83 8.04
N LEU A 108 -0.30 -20.66 7.53
CA LEU A 108 0.58 -21.52 8.31
C LEU A 108 2.04 -21.15 8.02
N LEU A 109 2.77 -20.67 9.01
CA LEU A 109 4.20 -20.41 8.91
C LEU A 109 4.99 -21.68 9.21
N THR A 110 5.76 -22.15 8.23
CA THR A 110 6.68 -23.29 8.34
C THR A 110 8.14 -22.82 8.30
N GLY A 111 9.11 -23.73 8.48
CA GLY A 111 10.54 -23.39 8.36
C GLY A 111 11.14 -22.50 9.47
N LEU A 112 10.42 -22.21 10.55
CA LEU A 112 10.84 -21.26 11.60
C LEU A 112 12.08 -21.68 12.43
N ASN A 113 12.63 -22.87 12.20
CA ASN A 113 13.76 -23.43 12.96
C ASN A 113 15.04 -22.60 12.82
N ASP A 114 15.27 -21.99 11.66
CA ASP A 114 16.47 -21.21 11.35
C ASP A 114 16.37 -19.74 11.79
N VAL A 115 15.19 -19.31 12.25
CA VAL A 115 14.97 -17.93 12.72
C VAL A 115 15.48 -17.75 14.15
N PRO A 116 16.41 -16.82 14.42
CA PRO A 116 16.89 -16.53 15.76
C PRO A 116 15.73 -16.17 16.70
N GLY A 117 15.66 -16.86 17.85
CA GLY A 117 14.58 -16.69 18.84
C GLY A 117 13.34 -17.57 18.63
N LEU A 118 13.26 -18.35 17.54
CA LEU A 118 12.13 -19.29 17.30
C LEU A 118 12.55 -20.77 17.24
N LYS A 119 13.83 -21.08 17.47
CA LYS A 119 14.40 -22.44 17.52
C LYS A 119 13.50 -23.41 18.30
N GLY A 120 13.03 -24.46 17.64
CA GLY A 120 12.14 -25.49 18.22
C GLY A 120 10.64 -25.26 17.95
N THR A 121 10.23 -24.09 17.46
CA THR A 121 8.84 -23.85 17.01
C THR A 121 8.66 -24.41 15.61
N LYS A 122 8.08 -25.61 15.49
CA LYS A 122 7.93 -26.26 14.17
C LYS A 122 7.03 -25.48 13.20
N THR A 123 5.97 -24.87 13.71
CA THR A 123 4.89 -24.27 12.91
C THR A 123 4.15 -23.20 13.71
N LYS A 124 3.63 -22.15 13.07
CA LYS A 124 2.67 -21.20 13.66
C LYS A 124 1.48 -21.00 12.73
N GLN A 125 0.26 -21.05 13.27
CA GLN A 125 -0.97 -20.81 12.52
C GLN A 125 -1.58 -19.46 12.91
N PHE A 126 -2.09 -18.73 11.92
CA PHE A 126 -2.88 -17.51 12.11
C PHE A 126 -4.17 -17.62 11.30
N SER A 127 -5.23 -16.97 11.78
CA SER A 127 -6.54 -16.95 11.13
C SER A 127 -6.98 -15.51 10.89
N TYR A 128 -7.58 -15.27 9.73
CA TYR A 128 -8.03 -13.98 9.21
C TYR A 128 -9.41 -14.16 8.57
N ASN A 129 -10.13 -13.06 8.32
CA ASN A 129 -11.40 -13.12 7.59
C ASN A 129 -11.19 -13.62 6.15
N VAL A 130 -10.11 -13.16 5.49
CA VAL A 130 -9.68 -13.61 4.16
C VAL A 130 -8.15 -13.68 4.08
N VAL A 131 -7.65 -14.72 3.43
CA VAL A 131 -6.23 -14.89 3.06
C VAL A 131 -6.13 -14.88 1.54
N PHE A 132 -5.47 -13.85 1.00
CA PHE A 132 -5.15 -13.76 -0.42
C PHE A 132 -3.79 -14.42 -0.67
N GLU A 133 -3.82 -15.54 -1.38
CA GLU A 133 -2.64 -16.29 -1.81
C GLU A 133 -1.84 -15.55 -2.90
N PRO A 134 -0.59 -15.97 -3.20
CA PRO A 134 0.26 -15.34 -4.22
C PRO A 134 -0.35 -15.16 -5.62
N GLY A 135 -1.35 -15.95 -5.99
CA GLY A 135 -2.07 -15.83 -7.25
C GLY A 135 -3.20 -14.78 -7.28
N ALA A 136 -3.56 -14.20 -6.13
CA ALA A 136 -4.70 -13.29 -6.03
C ALA A 136 -4.48 -11.96 -6.76
N THR A 137 -5.37 -11.68 -7.70
CA THR A 137 -5.38 -10.48 -8.55
C THR A 137 -5.75 -9.22 -7.76
N GLN A 138 -5.67 -8.05 -8.41
CA GLN A 138 -6.16 -6.81 -7.79
C GLN A 138 -7.70 -6.79 -7.68
N GLU A 139 -8.41 -7.50 -8.56
CA GLU A 139 -9.88 -7.60 -8.52
C GLU A 139 -10.35 -8.53 -7.41
N ASP A 140 -9.70 -9.68 -7.21
CA ASP A 140 -9.98 -10.54 -6.04
C ASP A 140 -9.84 -9.74 -4.73
N VAL A 141 -8.79 -8.93 -4.62
CA VAL A 141 -8.59 -8.08 -3.44
C VAL A 141 -9.69 -7.03 -3.32
N LEU A 142 -10.17 -6.39 -4.40
CA LEU A 142 -11.33 -5.50 -4.31
C LEU A 142 -12.57 -6.24 -3.80
N GLN A 143 -12.89 -7.37 -4.43
CA GLN A 143 -14.13 -8.12 -4.21
C GLN A 143 -14.22 -8.71 -2.81
N TYR A 144 -13.14 -9.34 -2.30
CA TYR A 144 -13.19 -10.09 -1.05
C TYR A 144 -12.58 -9.36 0.16
N SER A 145 -11.94 -8.19 0.00
CA SER A 145 -11.40 -7.43 1.16
C SER A 145 -12.42 -6.58 1.91
N GLY A 146 -13.68 -6.54 1.44
CA GLY A 146 -14.76 -5.77 2.07
C GLY A 146 -14.71 -4.27 1.76
N ILE A 147 -13.80 -3.84 0.89
CA ILE A 147 -13.72 -2.46 0.39
C ILE A 147 -15.03 -2.05 -0.29
N THR A 148 -15.68 -2.95 -1.02
CA THR A 148 -17.02 -2.77 -1.61
C THR A 148 -18.06 -2.44 -0.53
N ARG A 149 -18.20 -3.29 0.50
CA ARG A 149 -19.09 -3.05 1.66
C ARG A 149 -18.78 -1.74 2.39
N LEU A 150 -17.49 -1.41 2.58
CA LEU A 150 -17.09 -0.12 3.17
C LEU A 150 -17.53 1.08 2.32
N ILE A 151 -17.55 0.95 0.99
CA ILE A 151 -18.06 1.99 0.08
C ILE A 151 -19.58 2.09 0.17
N GLU A 152 -20.31 0.97 0.18
CA GLU A 152 -21.77 0.97 0.36
C GLU A 152 -22.16 1.66 1.69
N MET A 153 -21.51 1.29 2.79
CA MET A 153 -21.67 1.93 4.10
C MET A 153 -21.35 3.44 4.06
N ALA A 154 -20.29 3.85 3.35
CA ALA A 154 -19.96 5.27 3.21
C ALA A 154 -21.03 6.05 2.42
N VAL A 155 -21.63 5.44 1.40
CA VAL A 155 -22.75 6.03 0.64
C VAL A 155 -24.03 6.12 1.48
N ASP A 156 -24.25 5.18 2.41
CA ASP A 156 -25.34 5.23 3.39
C ASP A 156 -25.07 6.16 4.59
N GLY A 157 -23.94 6.87 4.59
CA GLY A 157 -23.62 7.93 5.56
C GLY A 157 -22.80 7.48 6.77
N PHE A 158 -22.26 6.26 6.77
CA PHE A 158 -21.37 5.77 7.83
C PHE A 158 -19.90 6.17 7.58
N SER A 159 -19.13 6.36 8.66
CA SER A 159 -17.68 6.57 8.56
C SER A 159 -16.97 5.23 8.30
N ALA A 160 -16.37 5.07 7.13
CA ALA A 160 -15.57 3.90 6.75
C ALA A 160 -14.07 4.26 6.70
N THR A 161 -13.21 3.33 7.14
CA THR A 161 -11.73 3.47 7.05
C THR A 161 -11.11 2.12 6.72
N ALA A 162 -10.13 2.10 5.81
CA ALA A 162 -9.33 0.92 5.49
C ALA A 162 -7.84 1.21 5.69
N PHE A 163 -7.09 0.22 6.19
CA PHE A 163 -5.65 0.31 6.44
C PHE A 163 -4.89 -0.73 5.61
N CYS A 164 -3.77 -0.33 5.02
CA CYS A 164 -2.84 -1.25 4.35
C CYS A 164 -1.52 -1.31 5.13
N TYR A 165 -1.31 -2.41 5.86
CA TYR A 165 -0.16 -2.64 6.73
C TYR A 165 0.81 -3.70 6.18
N GLY A 166 2.05 -3.70 6.65
CA GLY A 166 3.09 -4.68 6.31
C GLY A 166 4.48 -4.06 6.20
N GLN A 167 5.51 -4.89 6.09
CA GLN A 167 6.90 -4.45 5.95
C GLN A 167 7.19 -3.73 4.61
N THR A 168 8.35 -3.09 4.50
CA THR A 168 8.84 -2.59 3.20
C THR A 168 9.02 -3.77 2.24
N GLY A 169 8.60 -3.60 0.98
CA GLY A 169 8.63 -4.67 -0.03
C GLY A 169 7.51 -5.73 0.09
N SER A 170 6.53 -5.60 0.99
CA SER A 170 5.41 -6.57 1.11
C SER A 170 4.31 -6.41 0.05
N GLY A 171 4.33 -5.35 -0.76
CA GLY A 171 3.29 -5.07 -1.77
C GLY A 171 2.19 -4.09 -1.33
N LYS A 172 2.38 -3.31 -0.25
CA LYS A 172 1.43 -2.26 0.18
C LYS A 172 1.04 -1.30 -0.96
N THR A 173 2.02 -0.59 -1.52
CA THR A 173 1.83 0.37 -2.62
C THR A 173 1.23 -0.30 -3.85
N HIS A 174 1.70 -1.51 -4.20
CA HIS A 174 1.12 -2.30 -5.29
C HIS A 174 -0.38 -2.57 -5.07
N THR A 175 -0.78 -2.95 -3.86
CA THR A 175 -2.19 -3.21 -3.52
C THR A 175 -3.01 -1.93 -3.51
N LEU A 176 -2.46 -0.82 -3.00
CA LEU A 176 -3.20 0.43 -2.82
C LEU A 176 -3.35 1.23 -4.14
N THR A 177 -2.26 1.43 -4.89
CA THR A 177 -2.24 2.25 -6.11
C THR A 177 -2.07 1.44 -7.39
N GLY A 178 -1.46 0.25 -7.32
CA GLY A 178 -0.94 -0.45 -8.50
C GLY A 178 0.48 0.01 -8.87
N PRO A 179 1.08 -0.58 -9.92
CA PRO A 179 2.40 -0.22 -10.43
C PRO A 179 2.50 1.25 -10.87
N PRO A 180 3.61 1.97 -10.58
CA PRO A 180 3.79 3.37 -11.01
C PRO A 180 3.70 3.58 -12.53
N SER A 181 4.01 2.54 -13.33
CA SER A 181 3.92 2.57 -14.79
C SER A 181 2.52 2.92 -15.31
N LEU A 182 1.45 2.62 -14.56
CA LEU A 182 0.06 2.93 -14.95
C LEU A 182 -0.24 4.44 -15.03
N PHE A 183 0.55 5.25 -14.31
CA PHE A 183 0.34 6.70 -14.19
C PHE A 183 1.38 7.53 -14.92
N ASN A 184 2.46 6.90 -15.43
CA ASN A 184 3.58 7.58 -16.09
C ASN A 184 3.32 7.89 -17.59
N GLY A 185 2.17 7.48 -18.14
CA GLY A 185 1.79 7.68 -19.54
C GLY A 185 0.98 8.96 -19.80
N LYS A 186 0.92 9.41 -21.07
CA LYS A 186 0.05 10.54 -21.50
C LYS A 186 -1.46 10.24 -21.41
N LYS A 187 -1.83 8.97 -21.18
CA LYS A 187 -3.18 8.50 -20.88
C LYS A 187 -3.04 7.43 -19.79
N VAL A 188 -3.93 7.46 -18.81
CA VAL A 188 -4.15 6.32 -17.92
C VAL A 188 -4.87 5.25 -18.75
N ASP A 189 -4.31 4.05 -18.79
CA ASP A 189 -5.04 2.90 -19.33
C ASP A 189 -6.10 2.47 -18.32
N ILE A 190 -7.35 2.76 -18.64
CA ILE A 190 -8.50 2.50 -17.77
C ILE A 190 -8.73 1.00 -17.55
N ASN A 191 -8.34 0.15 -18.51
CA ASN A 191 -8.67 -1.27 -18.54
C ASN A 191 -7.58 -2.16 -17.93
N SER A 192 -6.53 -1.58 -17.34
CA SER A 192 -5.42 -2.35 -16.79
C SER A 192 -5.84 -3.18 -15.56
N GLU A 193 -5.55 -4.48 -15.61
CA GLU A 193 -5.78 -5.40 -14.49
C GLU A 193 -4.90 -5.08 -13.27
N ASP A 194 -3.79 -4.37 -13.47
CA ASP A 194 -2.83 -4.00 -12.41
C ASP A 194 -3.30 -2.85 -11.51
N HIS A 195 -4.42 -2.18 -11.83
CA HIS A 195 -4.96 -1.08 -11.02
C HIS A 195 -5.19 -1.48 -9.56
N GLY A 196 -4.65 -0.68 -8.63
CA GLY A 196 -4.82 -0.91 -7.20
C GLY A 196 -6.19 -0.51 -6.65
N LEU A 197 -6.38 -0.79 -5.37
CA LEU A 197 -7.63 -0.56 -4.64
C LEU A 197 -8.15 0.87 -4.76
N ILE A 198 -7.31 1.91 -4.73
CA ILE A 198 -7.80 3.31 -4.82
C ILE A 198 -8.55 3.54 -6.14
N PHE A 199 -7.97 3.12 -7.28
CA PHE A 199 -8.61 3.32 -8.57
C PHE A 199 -9.92 2.53 -8.65
N ARG A 200 -9.86 1.22 -8.36
CA ARG A 200 -11.01 0.31 -8.39
C ARG A 200 -12.14 0.75 -7.44
N ALA A 201 -11.81 1.20 -6.24
CA ALA A 201 -12.75 1.72 -5.26
C ALA A 201 -13.49 2.96 -5.76
N PHE A 202 -12.80 3.90 -6.45
CA PHE A 202 -13.48 5.03 -7.07
C PHE A 202 -14.47 4.59 -8.16
N LEU A 203 -14.13 3.58 -8.98
CA LEU A 203 -15.06 3.06 -10.00
C LEU A 203 -16.33 2.48 -9.37
N TYR A 204 -16.14 1.63 -8.37
CA TYR A 204 -17.23 1.01 -7.63
C TYR A 204 -18.10 2.06 -6.92
N LEU A 205 -17.48 3.07 -6.28
CA LEU A 205 -18.20 4.21 -5.71
C LEU A 205 -19.07 4.92 -6.75
N PHE A 206 -18.52 5.27 -7.92
CA PHE A 206 -19.31 5.93 -8.96
C PHE A 206 -20.50 5.09 -9.45
N LYS A 207 -20.35 3.76 -9.54
CA LYS A 207 -21.45 2.83 -9.84
C LYS A 207 -22.55 2.90 -8.78
N VAL A 208 -22.21 2.72 -7.52
CA VAL A 208 -23.16 2.75 -6.38
C VAL A 208 -23.88 4.10 -6.27
N LEU A 209 -23.20 5.20 -6.59
CA LEU A 209 -23.82 6.53 -6.63
C LEU A 209 -24.77 6.72 -7.82
N GLN A 210 -24.47 6.14 -8.98
CA GLN A 210 -25.35 6.20 -10.16
C GLN A 210 -26.66 5.43 -9.94
N ASP A 211 -26.61 4.32 -9.19
CA ASP A 211 -27.79 3.52 -8.84
C ASP A 211 -28.73 4.21 -7.83
N LYS A 212 -28.23 5.16 -7.03
CA LYS A 212 -29.01 5.93 -6.01
C LYS A 212 -29.54 7.27 -6.55
N SER A 213 -30.43 7.18 -7.54
CA SER A 213 -31.06 8.33 -8.22
C SER A 213 -31.90 9.30 -7.34
N ASN A 214 -32.20 8.92 -6.09
CA ASN A 214 -33.01 9.71 -5.15
C ASN A 214 -32.20 10.63 -4.23
N VAL A 215 -30.86 10.65 -4.33
CA VAL A 215 -29.97 11.42 -3.45
C VAL A 215 -28.98 12.24 -4.28
N ASN A 216 -28.75 13.49 -3.89
CA ASN A 216 -27.73 14.35 -4.49
C ASN A 216 -26.41 14.25 -3.71
N PHE A 217 -25.36 13.77 -4.36
CA PHE A 217 -24.04 13.59 -3.74
C PHE A 217 -23.05 14.69 -4.15
N ILE A 218 -22.24 15.15 -3.20
CA ILE A 218 -21.09 16.04 -3.45
C ILE A 218 -19.82 15.31 -3.03
N LEU A 219 -19.03 14.90 -4.03
CA LEU A 219 -17.75 14.23 -3.82
C LEU A 219 -16.65 15.25 -3.50
N LYS A 220 -15.84 14.93 -2.47
CA LYS A 220 -14.62 15.65 -2.12
C LYS A 220 -13.54 14.63 -1.84
N ALA A 221 -12.32 14.91 -2.29
CA ALA A 221 -11.16 14.07 -2.06
C ALA A 221 -9.98 14.92 -1.62
N SER A 222 -9.12 14.36 -0.77
CA SER A 222 -7.84 14.92 -0.36
C SER A 222 -6.81 13.79 -0.30
N PHE A 223 -5.54 14.15 -0.46
CA PHE A 223 -4.42 13.24 -0.31
C PHE A 223 -3.39 13.89 0.62
N LEU A 224 -2.88 13.11 1.57
CA LEU A 224 -1.89 13.55 2.55
C LEU A 224 -0.85 12.44 2.70
N GLU A 225 0.42 12.82 2.57
CA GLU A 225 1.55 12.01 2.99
C GLU A 225 2.07 12.60 4.31
N ILE A 226 2.30 11.74 5.30
CA ILE A 226 2.89 12.13 6.60
C ILE A 226 4.29 11.54 6.65
N TYR A 227 5.31 12.39 6.77
CA TYR A 227 6.71 12.00 6.85
C TYR A 227 7.34 12.56 8.13
N ASN A 228 7.78 11.66 9.02
CA ASN A 228 8.40 12.02 10.29
C ASN A 228 7.51 12.98 11.12
N GLU A 229 6.26 12.54 11.34
CA GLU A 229 5.21 13.23 12.12
C GLU A 229 4.80 14.62 11.59
N LYS A 230 5.01 14.87 10.29
CA LYS A 230 4.74 16.15 9.60
C LYS A 230 4.19 15.95 8.20
#